data_AF-L8IAQ4-F1
#
_entry.id   AF-L8IAQ4-F1
#
_cell.length_a   1.000
_cell.length_b   1.000
_cell.length_c   1.000
_cell.angle_alpha   90.00
_cell.angle_beta   90.00
_cell.angle_gamma   90.00
#
_symmetry.space_group_name_H-M   'P 1'
#
loop_
_entity.id
_entity.type
_entity.pdbx_description
1 polymer ?
#
loop_
_entity_poly.entity_id
_entity_poly.type
_entity_poly.pdbx_seq_one_letter_code
_entity_poly.pdbx_strand_id
1 'polypeptide(L)'
;VLNSVLKDYQDHFLVVFGQASEYLQLVFSLEVKEVDPSEHTYILVPSLGLTLSEMLSDGQRLPKAGLLVVILCLIAVEDGHAPEEEIWGAL
;
A
#
# COMPACT_ATOMS: atom_id res chain seq x y z
N VAL A 1 -0.59 7.15 16.18
CA VAL A 1 0.54 7.48 15.27
C VAL A 1 1.41 8.59 15.82
N LEU A 2 0.88 9.79 16.08
CA LEU A 2 1.64 10.93 16.64
C LEU A 2 2.40 10.57 17.94
N ASN A 3 1.70 10.15 18.99
CA ASN A 3 2.34 9.83 20.28
C ASN A 3 3.11 8.50 20.30
N SER A 4 2.77 7.56 19.41
CA SER A 4 3.34 6.20 19.42
C SER A 4 4.57 6.06 18.53
N VAL A 5 4.61 6.77 17.39
CA VAL A 5 5.65 6.65 16.37
C VAL A 5 6.50 7.92 16.28
N LEU A 6 5.88 9.09 16.14
CA LEU A 6 6.61 10.34 15.95
C LEU A 6 7.18 10.92 17.24
N LYS A 7 6.51 10.73 18.38
CA LYS A 7 6.94 11.20 19.71
C LYS A 7 7.34 12.68 19.71
N ASP A 8 8.63 12.99 19.61
CA ASP A 8 9.18 14.35 19.62
C ASP A 8 9.23 14.98 18.21
N TYR A 9 9.01 14.21 17.15
CA TYR A 9 9.05 14.65 15.74
C TYR A 9 7.66 15.06 15.21
N GLN A 10 6.73 15.47 16.07
CA GLN A 10 5.34 15.75 15.69
C GLN A 10 5.22 16.83 14.61
N ASP A 11 6.14 17.79 14.58
CA ASP A 11 6.21 18.86 13.58
C ASP A 11 6.35 18.33 12.14
N HIS A 12 6.85 17.11 11.98
CA HIS A 12 7.06 16.44 10.69
C HIS A 12 5.96 15.43 10.37
N PHE A 13 4.86 15.39 11.15
CA PHE A 13 3.81 14.39 11.00
C PHE A 13 3.30 14.30 9.57
N LEU A 14 2.98 15.43 8.92
CA LEU A 14 2.44 15.42 7.56
C LEU A 14 3.40 14.80 6.54
N VAL A 15 4.69 15.07 6.67
CA VAL A 15 5.73 14.54 5.76
C VAL A 15 5.90 13.03 5.97
N VAL A 16 6.06 12.61 7.23
CA VAL A 16 6.24 11.20 7.58
C VAL A 16 4.99 10.37 7.26
N PHE A 17 3.81 10.92 7.53
CA PHE A 17 2.54 10.28 7.24
C PHE A 17 2.30 10.17 5.74
N GLY A 18 2.59 11.22 4.96
CA GLY A 18 2.50 11.18 3.50
C GLY A 18 3.40 10.11 2.91
N GLN A 19 4.68 10.10 3.28
CA GLN A 19 5.63 9.08 2.84
C GLN A 19 5.19 7.66 3.25
N ALA A 20 4.78 7.47 4.51
CA ALA A 20 4.30 6.18 4.98
C ALA A 20 3.06 5.72 4.19
N SER A 21 2.14 6.62 3.87
CA SER A 21 0.97 6.34 3.04
C SER A 21 1.36 5.92 1.62
N GLU A 22 2.33 6.60 1.00
CA GLU A 22 2.85 6.22 -0.32
C GLU A 22 3.49 4.82 -0.29
N TYR A 23 4.30 4.51 0.73
CA TYR A 23 4.89 3.17 0.88
C TYR A 23 3.83 2.09 1.13
N LEU A 24 2.81 2.38 1.94
CA LEU A 24 1.68 1.46 2.16
C LEU A 24 0.93 1.18 0.86
N GLN A 25 0.75 2.18 0.00
CA GLN A 25 0.10 2.01 -1.28
C GLN A 25 0.98 1.24 -2.29
N LEU A 26 2.26 1.62 -2.42
CA LEU A 26 3.15 1.07 -3.43
C LEU A 26 3.61 -0.36 -3.09
N VAL A 27 4.04 -0.59 -1.84
CA VAL A 27 4.65 -1.86 -1.42
C VAL A 27 3.59 -2.82 -0.91
N PHE A 28 2.64 -2.30 -0.12
CA PHE A 28 1.65 -3.14 0.55
C PHE A 28 0.30 -3.19 -0.18
N SER A 29 0.10 -2.37 -1.22
CA SER A 29 -1.20 -2.22 -1.89
C SER A 29 -2.33 -1.95 -0.90
N LEU A 30 -2.03 -1.07 0.06
CA LEU A 30 -2.95 -0.57 1.07
C LEU A 30 -3.11 0.94 0.90
N GLU A 31 -4.33 1.38 0.71
CA GLU A 31 -4.70 2.79 0.70
C GLU A 31 -5.10 3.23 2.11
N VAL A 32 -4.59 4.39 2.52
CA VAL A 32 -4.99 5.04 3.77
C VAL A 32 -6.22 5.89 3.48
N LYS A 33 -7.36 5.54 4.08
CA LYS A 33 -8.62 6.25 3.87
C LYS A 33 -9.12 6.88 5.17
N GLU A 34 -9.37 8.18 5.13
CA GLU A 34 -10.00 8.88 6.25
C GLU A 34 -11.48 8.51 6.35
N VAL A 35 -11.91 8.09 7.53
CA VAL A 35 -13.32 7.74 7.82
C VAL A 35 -14.01 8.80 8.66
N ASP A 36 -13.25 9.52 9.47
CA ASP A 36 -13.75 10.61 10.28
C ASP A 36 -12.73 11.77 10.31
N PRO A 37 -13.02 12.87 9.60
CA PRO A 37 -12.16 14.06 9.60
C PRO A 37 -12.14 14.83 10.92
N SER A 38 -13.18 14.67 11.76
CA SER A 38 -13.26 15.39 13.04
C SER A 38 -12.31 14.80 14.08
N GLU A 39 -12.17 13.48 14.08
CA GLU A 39 -11.29 12.74 14.99
C GLU A 39 -9.98 12.30 14.31
N HIS A 40 -9.75 12.68 13.04
CA HIS A 40 -8.62 12.24 12.23
C HIS A 40 -8.42 10.71 12.28
N THR A 41 -9.51 9.98 12.06
CA THR A 41 -9.50 8.51 12.08
C THR A 41 -9.34 7.97 10.66
N TYR A 42 -8.38 7.05 10.49
CA TYR A 42 -8.03 6.45 9.22
C TYR A 42 -8.14 4.93 9.28
N ILE A 43 -8.55 4.32 8.18
CA ILE A 43 -8.53 2.87 7.96
C ILE A 43 -7.57 2.53 6.82
N LEU A 44 -7.02 1.32 6.86
CA LEU A 44 -6.28 0.76 5.73
C LEU A 44 -7.23 -0.11 4.93
N VAL A 45 -7.36 0.19 3.64
CA VAL A 45 -8.15 -0.60 2.70
C VAL A 45 -7.26 -1.19 1.62
N PRO A 46 -7.57 -2.39 1.12
CA PRO A 46 -6.93 -2.90 -0.08
C PRO A 46 -7.07 -1.95 -1.27
N SER A 47 -5.98 -1.74 -1.99
CA SER A 47 -6.00 -1.08 -3.30
C SER A 47 -6.80 -1.91 -4.32
N LEU A 48 -7.39 -1.23 -5.31
CA LEU A 48 -8.17 -1.84 -6.40
C LEU A 48 -9.39 -2.68 -5.96
N GLY A 49 -9.85 -2.53 -4.72
CA GLY A 49 -10.98 -3.31 -4.18
C GLY A 49 -10.67 -4.80 -4.00
N LEU A 50 -9.38 -5.17 -3.97
CA LEU A 50 -8.96 -6.56 -3.79
C LEU A 50 -9.35 -7.06 -2.41
N THR A 51 -9.84 -8.29 -2.29
CA THR A 51 -10.14 -8.86 -0.98
C THR A 51 -8.85 -9.46 -0.41
N LEU A 52 -8.20 -8.77 0.53
CA LEU A 52 -6.96 -9.22 1.19
C LEU A 52 -7.22 -10.30 2.24
N SER A 53 -8.10 -11.26 1.95
CA SER A 53 -8.56 -12.29 2.89
C SER A 53 -7.44 -13.21 3.38
N GLU A 54 -6.32 -13.31 2.66
CA GLU A 54 -5.16 -14.11 3.07
C GLU A 54 -4.07 -13.32 3.84
N MET A 55 -4.14 -11.97 3.90
CA MET A 55 -3.03 -11.15 4.39
C MET A 55 -2.80 -11.17 5.90
N LEU A 56 -3.82 -11.51 6.69
CA LEU A 56 -3.77 -11.42 8.15
C LEU A 56 -3.38 -12.75 8.83
N SER A 57 -3.19 -13.83 8.07
CA SER A 57 -3.04 -15.18 8.64
C SER A 57 -1.62 -15.53 9.10
N ASP A 58 -0.55 -14.81 8.71
CA ASP A 58 0.79 -15.12 9.22
C ASP A 58 1.75 -13.92 9.01
N GLY A 59 2.19 -13.33 10.12
CA GLY A 59 2.75 -11.97 10.22
C GLY A 59 4.11 -11.68 9.59
N GLN A 60 4.51 -12.41 8.53
CA GLN A 60 5.84 -12.25 7.91
C GLN A 60 5.86 -12.32 6.38
N ARG A 61 4.73 -12.53 5.71
CA ARG A 61 4.72 -12.61 4.24
C ARG A 61 4.49 -11.23 3.65
N LEU A 62 5.38 -10.81 2.74
CA LEU A 62 5.13 -9.69 1.82
C LEU A 62 3.70 -9.88 1.29
N PRO A 63 2.83 -8.85 1.34
CA PRO A 63 1.47 -9.03 0.89
C PRO A 63 1.53 -9.45 -0.58
N LYS A 64 1.11 -10.68 -0.89
CA LYS A 64 1.02 -11.19 -2.26
C LYS A 64 0.24 -10.21 -3.16
N ALA A 65 -0.65 -9.43 -2.55
CA ALA A 65 -1.38 -8.35 -3.19
C ALA A 65 -0.50 -7.20 -3.68
N GLY A 66 0.57 -6.83 -2.97
CA GLY A 66 1.56 -5.87 -3.43
C GLY A 66 2.16 -6.28 -4.77
N LEU A 67 2.68 -7.52 -4.83
CA LEU A 67 3.21 -8.10 -6.07
C LEU A 67 2.14 -8.20 -7.17
N LEU A 68 0.92 -8.62 -6.82
CA LEU A 68 -0.19 -8.71 -7.77
C LEU A 68 -0.52 -7.35 -8.41
N VAL A 69 -0.60 -6.29 -7.61
CA VAL A 69 -0.87 -4.93 -8.11
C VAL A 69 0.27 -4.45 -9.01
N VAL A 70 1.52 -4.72 -8.67
CA VAL A 70 2.68 -4.39 -9.52
C VAL A 70 2.58 -5.11 -10.88
N ILE A 71 2.28 -6.41 -10.89
CA ILE A 71 2.09 -7.18 -12.13
C ILE A 71 0.92 -6.62 -12.94
N LEU A 72 -0.23 -6.32 -12.30
CA LEU A 72 -1.39 -5.74 -12.97
C LEU A 72 -1.07 -4.35 -13.57
N CYS A 73 -0.31 -3.52 -12.85
CA CYS A 73 0.15 -2.23 -13.36
C CYS A 73 1.04 -2.41 -14.59
N LEU A 74 1.97 -3.36 -14.56
CA LEU A 74 2.87 -3.62 -15.68
C LEU A 74 2.12 -4.12 -16.93
N ILE A 75 1.16 -5.03 -16.75
CA ILE A 75 0.28 -5.49 -17.85
C ILE A 75 -0.58 -4.34 -18.39
N ALA A 76 -1.06 -3.45 -17.52
CA ALA A 76 -1.87 -2.30 -17.93
C ALA A 76 -1.07 -1.25 -18.71
N VAL A 77 0.22 -1.07 -18.38
CA VAL A 77 1.12 -0.21 -19.15
C VAL A 77 1.34 -0.75 -20.56
N GLU A 78 1.43 -2.08 -20.70
CA GLU A 78 1.66 -2.78 -21.97
C GLU A 78 0.36 -3.06 -22.75
N ASP A 79 -0.60 -2.13 -22.70
CA ASP A 79 -1.89 -2.21 -23.41
C ASP A 79 -2.66 -3.53 -23.15
N GLY A 80 -2.64 -3.98 -21.90
CA GLY A 80 -3.40 -5.14 -21.43
C GLY A 80 -2.76 -6.51 -21.71
N HIS A 81 -1.53 -6.56 -22.23
CA HIS A 81 -0.80 -7.81 -22.44
C HIS A 81 0.71 -7.61 -22.26
N ALA A 82 1.34 -8.41 -21.41
CA ALA A 82 2.80 -8.43 -21.28
C ALA A 82 3.30 -9.88 -21.25
N PRO A 83 4.36 -10.23 -22.00
CA PRO A 83 4.98 -11.55 -21.91
C PRO A 83 5.62 -11.74 -20.53
N GLU A 84 5.64 -13.00 -20.08
CA GLU A 84 6.15 -13.37 -18.75
C GLU A 84 7.62 -12.91 -18.58
N GLU A 85 8.42 -12.99 -19.64
CA GLU A 85 9.82 -12.60 -19.65
C GLU A 85 10.02 -11.10 -19.39
N GLU A 86 9.13 -10.25 -19.88
CA GLU A 86 9.17 -8.80 -19.63
C GLU A 86 8.70 -8.48 -18.21
N ILE A 87 7.68 -9.21 -17.72
CA ILE A 87 7.22 -9.08 -16.33
C ILE A 87 8.32 -9.46 -15.35
N TRP A 88 9.02 -10.58 -15.59
CA TRP A 88 10.15 -11.00 -14.77
C TRP A 88 11.38 -10.11 -14.94
N GLY A 89 11.57 -9.48 -16.10
CA GLY A 89 12.66 -8.54 -16.32
C GLY A 89 12.50 -7.21 -15.54
N ALA A 90 11.26 -6.84 -15.22
CA ALA A 90 10.94 -5.60 -14.51
C ALA A 90 10.79 -5.77 -12.98
N LEU A 91 10.71 -7.01 -12.49
CA LEU A 91 10.61 -7.38 -11.06
C LEU A 91 11.99 -7.72 -10.46
#